data_AF-A0A2A9KNV0-F1
#
_entry.id   AF-A0A2A9KNV0-F1
#
_cell.length_a   1.000
_cell.length_b   1.000
_cell.length_c   1.000
_cell.angle_alpha   90.00
_cell.angle_beta   90.00
_cell.angle_gamma   90.00
#
_symmetry.space_group_name_H-M   'P 1'
#
loop_
_entity.id
_entity.type
_entity.pdbx_description
1 polymer ?
#
loop_
_entity_poly.entity_id
_entity_poly.type
_entity_poly.pdbx_seq_one_letter_code
_entity_poly.pdbx_strand_id
1 'polypeptide(L)' 'MKPIYLDLPGVAAALSLSESTVKKLVREKNLPAPRELSGRRVAWLVRELEEWAEGRPVSAMLPPSGPATPGDLQGA' A
#
# COMPACT_ATOMS: atom_id res chain seq x y z
N MET A 1 -9.19 21.84 2.75
CA MET A 1 -8.14 21.72 3.79
C MET A 1 -7.70 20.27 3.85
N LYS A 2 -6.39 20.01 3.81
CA LYS A 2 -5.84 18.65 3.95
C LYS A 2 -5.55 18.37 5.43
N PRO A 3 -5.94 17.21 5.98
CA PRO A 3 -5.61 16.86 7.35
C PRO A 3 -4.10 16.69 7.52
N ILE A 4 -3.57 17.08 8.68
CA ILE A 4 -2.14 16.92 9.02
C ILE A 4 -1.86 15.48 9.48
N TYR A 5 -2.82 14.90 10.22
CA TYR A 5 -2.74 13.55 10.76
C TYR A 5 -3.97 12.74 10.36
N LEU A 6 -3.76 11.45 10.10
CA LEU A 6 -4.80 10.46 9.90
C LEU A 6 -4.74 9.39 10.98
N ASP A 7 -5.89 9.04 11.54
CA ASP A 7 -6.03 7.88 12.40
C ASP A 7 -6.01 6.59 11.57
N LEU A 8 -6.01 5.45 12.25
CA LEU A 8 -5.96 4.14 11.60
C LEU A 8 -7.02 3.96 10.47
N PRO A 9 -8.33 4.24 10.69
CA PRO A 9 -9.32 4.12 9.61
C PRO A 9 -9.07 5.14 8.49
N GLY A 10 -8.63 6.36 8.80
CA GLY A 10 -8.25 7.34 7.79
C GLY A 10 -7.07 6.90 6.92
N VAL A 11 -6.05 6.28 7.52
CA VAL A 11 -4.90 5.72 6.80
C VAL A 11 -5.33 4.54 5.93
N ALA A 12 -6.16 3.65 6.47
CA ALA A 12 -6.69 2.51 5.73
C ALA A 12 -7.45 2.97 4.47
N ALA A 13 -8.34 3.95 4.62
CA ALA A 13 -9.06 4.54 3.50
C ALA A 13 -8.13 5.23 2.49
N ALA A 14 -7.16 6.03 2.96
CA ALA A 14 -6.23 6.75 2.10
C ALA A 14 -5.33 5.80 1.28
N LEU A 15 -4.89 4.70 1.88
CA LEU A 15 -4.04 3.71 1.21
C LEU A 15 -4.84 2.66 0.44
N SER A 16 -6.17 2.71 0.45
CA SER A 16 -7.05 1.66 -0.10
C SER A 16 -6.73 0.25 0.44
N LEU A 17 -6.38 0.17 1.73
CA LEU A 17 -6.03 -1.07 2.43
C LEU A 17 -6.98 -1.31 3.61
N SER A 18 -7.07 -2.54 4.09
CA SER A 18 -7.77 -2.82 5.36
C SER A 18 -6.95 -2.33 6.56
N GLU A 19 -7.63 -1.97 7.66
CA GLU A 19 -6.95 -1.60 8.92
C GLU A 19 -6.01 -2.71 9.42
N SER A 20 -6.40 -3.97 9.23
CA SER A 20 -5.58 -5.14 9.56
C SER A 20 -4.30 -5.17 8.74
N THR A 21 -4.38 -4.86 7.44
CA THR A 21 -3.21 -4.76 6.57
C THR A 21 -2.31 -3.61 7.00
N VAL A 22 -2.86 -2.44 7.34
CA VAL A 22 -2.07 -1.31 7.85
C VAL A 22 -1.33 -1.70 9.12
N LYS A 23 -2.01 -2.29 10.11
CA LYS A 23 -1.38 -2.78 11.36
C LYS A 23 -0.27 -3.80 11.07
N LYS A 24 -0.50 -4.71 10.12
CA LYS A 24 0.49 -5.70 9.69
C LYS A 24 1.73 -5.01 9.09
N LEU A 25 1.55 -4.07 8.16
CA LEU A 25 2.66 -3.34 7.53
C LEU A 25 3.47 -2.52 8.54
N VAL A 26 2.80 -1.90 9.51
CA VAL A 26 3.47 -1.19 10.62
C VAL A 26 4.31 -2.16 11.45
N ARG A 27 3.76 -3.34 11.78
CA ARG A 27 4.49 -4.39 12.52
C ARG A 27 5.68 -4.93 11.73
N GLU A 28 5.55 -5.04 10.41
CA GLU A 28 6.62 -5.47 9.50
C GLU A 28 7.64 -4.35 9.20
N LYS A 29 7.46 -3.15 9.78
CA LYS A 29 8.27 -1.95 9.49
C LYS A 29 8.24 -1.52 8.02
N ASN A 30 7.23 -1.98 7.28
CA ASN A 30 6.96 -1.63 5.90
C ASN A 30 6.14 -0.34 5.77
N LEU A 31 5.56 0.18 6.86
CA LEU A 31 4.82 1.43 6.91
C LEU A 31 5.32 2.23 8.11
N PRO A 32 5.41 3.57 8.04
CA PRO A 32 5.87 4.40 9.14
C PRO A 32 5.14 4.10 10.45
N ALA A 33 5.86 4.21 11.57
CA ALA A 33 5.28 3.96 12.88
C ALA A 33 4.25 5.06 13.24
N PRO A 34 3.14 4.71 13.89
CA PRO A 34 2.19 5.70 14.38
C PRO A 34 2.85 6.64 15.41
N ARG A 35 2.52 7.93 15.34
CA ARG A 35 2.97 8.95 16.27
C ARG A 35 1.95 9.11 17.40
N GLU A 36 2.44 9.20 18.63
CA GLU A 36 1.59 9.51 19.77
C GLU A 36 1.13 10.97 19.70
N LEU A 37 -0.19 11.18 19.64
CA LEU A 37 -0.76 12.53 19.69
C LEU A 37 -1.09 12.94 21.13
N SER A 38 -1.65 12.01 21.91
CA SER A 38 -2.03 12.26 23.30
C SER A 38 -2.39 10.94 24.00
N GLY A 39 -1.52 10.46 24.89
CA GLY A 39 -1.74 9.42 25.91
C GLY A 39 -2.11 8.03 25.40
N ARG A 40 -3.22 7.91 24.66
CA ARG A 40 -3.72 6.67 24.05
C ARG A 40 -4.09 6.85 22.58
N ARG A 41 -4.08 8.09 22.07
CA ARG A 41 -4.37 8.40 20.67
C ARG A 41 -3.07 8.42 19.89
N VAL A 42 -3.05 7.63 18.83
CA VAL A 42 -1.96 7.59 17.87
C VAL A 42 -2.48 7.89 16.47
N ALA A 43 -1.65 8.50 15.63
CA ALA A 43 -1.99 8.83 14.26
C ALA A 43 -0.73 8.89 13.38
N TRP A 44 -0.93 8.89 12.07
CA TRP A 44 0.14 9.01 11.08
C TRP A 44 0.13 10.39 10.46
N LEU A 45 1.33 10.93 10.23
CA LEU A 45 1.47 12.20 9.56
C LEU A 45 1.25 11.99 8.06
N VAL A 46 0.34 12.77 7.47
CA VAL A 46 -0.09 12.55 6.07
C VAL A 46 1.07 12.62 5.10
N ARG A 47 1.98 13.57 5.31
CA ARG A 47 3.17 13.72 4.47
C ARG A 47 4.08 12.49 4.50
N GLU A 48 4.23 11.79 5.63
CA GLU A 48 5.04 10.56 5.69
C GLU A 48 4.39 9.41 4.91
N LEU A 49 3.05 9.34 4.91
CA LEU A 49 2.31 8.35 4.13
C LEU A 49 2.43 8.63 2.62
N GLU A 50 2.47 9.91 2.23
CA GLU A 50 2.66 10.31 0.85
C GLU A 50 4.08 10.03 0.38
N GLU A 51 5.10 10.45 1.13
CA GLU A 51 6.50 10.13 0.83
C GLU A 51 6.72 8.61 0.73
N TRP A 52 6.05 7.84 1.60
CA TRP A 52 6.05 6.38 1.52
C TRP A 52 5.36 5.84 0.26
N ALA A 53 4.21 6.38 -0.11
CA ALA A 53 3.47 5.97 -1.30
C ALA A 53 4.21 6.32 -2.60
N GLU A 54 4.87 7.48 -2.62
CA GLU A 54 5.74 7.92 -3.72
C GLU A 54 6.99 7.04 -3.84
N GLY A 55 7.53 6.57 -2.72
CA GLY A 55 8.66 5.66 -2.69
C GLY A 55 8.33 4.20 -3.05
N ARG A 56 7.04 3.83 -3.19
CA ARG A 56 6.66 2.46 -3.56
C ARG A 56 7.07 2.19 -5.00
N PRO A 57 7.75 1.05 -5.28
CA PRO A 57 8.05 0.67 -6.65
C PRO A 57 6.74 0.46 -7.40
N VAL A 58 6.71 0.91 -8.66
CA VAL A 58 5.59 0.62 -9.57
C VAL A 58 5.40 -0.88 -9.61
N SER A 59 4.16 -1.33 -9.44
CA SER A 59 3.83 -2.75 -9.41
C SER A 59 4.35 -3.42 -10.68
N ALA A 60 5.28 -4.36 -10.51
CA ALA A 60 5.78 -5.22 -11.58
C ALA A 60 4.84 -6.42 -11.83
N MET A 61 3.59 -6.38 -11.36
CA MET A 61 2.53 -7.29 -11.80
C MET A 61 2.22 -7.02 -13.28
N LEU A 62 3.13 -7.44 -14.16
CA LEU A 62 2.78 -7.75 -15.53
C LEU A 62 1.66 -8.80 -15.45
N PRO A 63 0.51 -8.60 -16.14
CA PRO A 63 -0.39 -9.72 -16.36
C PRO A 63 0.47 -10.85 -16.96
N PRO A 64 0.30 -12.11 -16.55
CA PRO A 64 1.08 -13.20 -17.12
C PRO A 64 0.94 -13.10 -18.65
N SER A 65 2.03 -12.71 -19.31
CA SER A 65 2.11 -12.75 -20.77
C SER A 65 2.10 -14.22 -21.13
N GLY A 66 0.90 -14.77 -21.32
CA GLY A 66 0.78 -16.04 -22.00
C GLY A 66 1.20 -15.83 -23.44
N PRO A 67 2.17 -16.58 -23.98
CA PRO A 67 2.07 -16.98 -25.37
C PRO A 67 0.97 -18.02 -25.45
N ALA A 68 -0.10 -17.71 -26.18
CA ALA A 68 -1.00 -18.74 -26.69
C ALA A 68 -0.14 -19.78 -27.42
N THR A 69 -0.31 -21.03 -27.02
CA THR A 69 0.20 -22.28 -27.58
C THR A 69 0.71 -22.20 -29.02
N PRO A 70 1.99 -22.51 -29.30
CA PRO A 70 2.46 -22.78 -30.66
C PRO A 70 2.20 -24.26 -30.96
N GLY A 71 0.96 -24.59 -31.37
CA GLY A 71 0.54 -25.99 -31.59
C GLY A 71 -0.19 -26.28 -32.90
N ASP A 72 -0.81 -25.30 -33.54
CA ASP A 72 -1.73 -25.54 -34.67
C ASP A 72 -1.27 -24.85 -35.96
N LEU A 73 -0.02 -25.00 -36.38
CA LEU A 73 0.39 -24.75 -37.77
C LEU A 73 1.58 -25.65 -38.16
N GLN A 74 1.37 -26.97 -38.14
CA GLN A 74 2.22 -27.92 -38.88
C GLN A 74 1.34 -28.99 -39.53
N GLY A 75 1.45 -29.10 -40.86
CA GLY A 75 0.74 -30.07 -41.71
C GLY A 75 -0.10 -29.34 -42.76
N ALA A 76 0.46 -28.91 -43.89
CA ALA A 76 0.87 -29.73 -45.04
C ALA A 76 -0.33 -30.46 -45.67
#